data_AF-A0A150LFE5-F1
#
_entry.id   AF-A0A150LFE5-F1
#
_cell.length_a   1.000
_cell.length_b   1.000
_cell.length_c   1.000
_cell.angle_alpha   90.00
_cell.angle_beta   90.00
_cell.angle_gamma   90.00
#
_symmetry.space_group_name_H-M   'P 1'
#
loop_
_entity.id
_entity.type
_entity.pdbx_description
1 polymer ?
#
loop_
_entity_poly.entity_id
_entity_poly.type
_entity_poly.pdbx_seq_one_letter_code
_entity_poly.pdbx_strand_id
1 'polypeptide(L)' 'MRKLSDELLIESYFKAKELKLSQDFIRLLESEIHRRSLSNRMKLSS' A
#
# COMPACT_ATOMS: atom_id res chain seq x y z
N MET A 1 -10.98 -0.50 1.80
CA MET A 1 -10.04 -0.54 0.65
C MET A 1 -10.45 -1.48 -0.49
N ARG A 2 -11.41 -2.41 -0.33
CA ARG A 2 -11.74 -3.41 -1.37
C ARG A 2 -12.17 -2.87 -2.74
N LYS A 3 -12.59 -1.60 -2.83
CA LYS A 3 -12.94 -0.91 -4.08
C LYS A 3 -11.78 -0.15 -4.75
N LEU A 4 -10.65 0.00 -4.05
CA LEU A 4 -9.44 0.61 -4.64
C LEU A 4 -8.86 -0.37 -5.67
N SER A 5 -8.46 0.15 -6.83
CA SER A 5 -7.61 -0.59 -7.75
C SER A 5 -6.27 -0.90 -7.11
N ASP A 6 -5.57 -1.90 -7.64
CA ASP A 6 -4.26 -2.31 -7.13
C ASP A 6 -3.22 -1.18 -7.28
N GLU A 7 -3.31 -0.41 -8.36
CA GLU A 7 -2.43 0.75 -8.62
C GLU A 7 -2.65 1.86 -7.59
N LEU A 8 -3.90 2.25 -7.34
CA LEU A 8 -4.21 3.30 -6.37
C LEU A 8 -3.90 2.87 -4.93
N LEU A 9 -4.04 1.59 -4.60
CA LEU A 9 -3.65 1.05 -3.31
C LEU A 9 -2.13 1.18 -3.07
N ILE A 10 -1.33 0.81 -4.07
CA ILE A 10 0.13 0.90 -4.00
C ILE A 10 0.57 2.37 -3.92
N GLU A 11 0.00 3.25 -4.75
CA GLU A 11 0.28 4.68 -4.72
C GLU A 11 -0.06 5.29 -3.35
N SER A 12 -1.23 4.92 -2.80
CA SER A 12 -1.66 5.38 -1.47
C SER A 12 -0.70 4.96 -0.37
N TYR A 13 -0.12 3.75 -0.44
CA TYR A 13 0.88 3.28 0.51
C TYR A 13 2.16 4.13 0.47
N PHE A 14 2.70 4.39 -0.72
CA PHE A 14 3.90 5.22 -0.86
C PHE A 14 3.66 6.66 -0.40
N LYS A 15 2.53 7.28 -0.82
CA LYS A 15 2.15 8.62 -0.35
C LYS A 15 1.95 8.68 1.16
N ALA A 16 1.33 7.66 1.76
CA ALA A 16 1.13 7.62 3.21
C ALA A 16 2.47 7.60 3.97
N LYS A 17 3.48 6.90 3.43
CA LYS A 17 4.85 6.91 3.99
C LYS A 17 5.55 8.24 3.80
N GLU A 18 5.46 8.84 2.62
CA GLU A 18 6.04 10.15 2.30
C GLU A 18 5.50 11.25 3.22
N LEU A 19 4.18 11.27 3.41
CA LEU A 19 3.49 12.23 4.28
C LEU A 19 3.63 11.90 5.77
N LYS A 20 4.33 10.81 6.13
CA LYS A 20 4.50 10.34 7.52
C LYS A 20 3.18 10.22 8.27
N LEU A 21 2.17 9.63 7.62
CA LEU A 21 0.87 9.37 8.24
C LEU A 21 0.99 8.34 9.38
N SER A 22 -0.10 8.15 10.12
CA SER A 22 -0.08 7.24 11.26
C SER A 22 0.34 5.82 10.87
N GLN A 23 1.12 5.19 11.75
CA GLN A 23 1.62 3.83 11.52
C GLN A 23 0.48 2.82 11.33
N ASP A 24 -0.65 3.00 12.03
CA ASP A 24 -1.82 2.14 11.89
C ASP A 24 -2.44 2.25 10.49
N PHE A 25 -2.51 3.47 9.93
CA PHE A 25 -3.00 3.65 8.56
C PHE A 25 -2.08 2.98 7.54
N ILE A 26 -0.76 3.13 7.70
CA ILE A 26 0.24 2.47 6.85
C ILE A 26 0.10 0.94 6.94
N ARG A 27 -0.06 0.40 8.15
CA ARG A 27 -0.25 -1.05 8.37
C ARG A 27 -1.53 -1.59 7.73
N LEU A 28 -2.60 -0.79 7.69
CA LEU A 28 -3.83 -1.18 6.99
C LEU A 28 -3.61 -1.32 5.48
N LEU A 29 -2.82 -0.41 4.89
CA LEU A 29 -2.45 -0.48 3.48
C LEU A 29 -1.55 -1.69 3.20
N GLU A 30 -0.53 -1.92 4.03
CA GLU A 30 0.37 -3.08 3.93
C GLU A 30 -0.40 -4.40 4.04
N SER A 31 -1.33 -4.49 4.99
CA SER A 31 -2.16 -5.69 5.19
C SER A 31 -3.03 -5.97 3.98
N GLU A 32 -3.60 -4.94 3.35
CA GLU A 32 -4.40 -5.11 2.14
C GLU A 32 -3.53 -5.48 0.92
N ILE A 33 -2.33 -4.91 0.79
CA ILE A 33 -1.35 -5.27 -0.26
C ILE A 33 -0.94 -6.74 -0.12
N HIS A 34 -0.67 -7.20 1.10
CA HIS A 34 -0.35 -8.59 1.39
C HIS A 34 -1.54 -9.51 1.09
N ARG A 35 -2.74 -9.15 1.54
CA ARG A 35 -3.98 -9.91 1.29
C ARG A 35 -4.27 -10.12 -0.20
N ARG A 36 -3.92 -9.15 -1.06
CA ARG A 36 -4.08 -9.23 -2.52
C ARG A 36 -2.89 -9.86 -3.25
N SER A 37 -1.87 -10.34 -2.52
CA SER A 37 -0.63 -10.88 -3.10
C SER A 37 0.13 -9.89 -4.00
N LEU A 38 0.02 -8.59 -3.71
CA LEU A 38 0.65 -7.52 -4.50
C LEU A 38 2.06 -7.17 -4.04
N SER A 39 2.58 -7.83 -3.00
CA SER A 39 3.90 -7.54 -2.42
C SER A 39 5.04 -7.62 -3.44
N ASN A 40 4.90 -8.44 -4.49
CA ASN A 40 5.90 -8.54 -5.57
C ASN A 40 5.95 -7.28 -6.44
N ARG A 41 4.83 -6.55 -6.59
CA ARG A 41 4.80 -5.29 -7.36
C ARG A 41 5.53 -4.16 -6.64
N MET A 42 5.67 -4.24 -5.31
CA MET A 42 6.45 -3.27 -4.54
C MET A 42 7.96 -3.40 -4.76
N LYS A 43 8.46 -4.61 -5.10
CA LYS A 43 9.89 -4.89 -5.28
C LYS A 43 10.44 -4.46 -6.64
N LEU A 44 9.59 -4.25 -7.64
CA LEU A 44 9.99 -3.83 -8.99
C LEU A 44 10.36 -2.34 -9.08
N SER A 45 10.14 -1.56 -8.01
CA SER A 45 10.41 -0.12 -7.98
C SER A 45 11.72 0.25 -7.26
N SER A 46 12.60 -0.72 -6.99
CA SER A 46 13.94 -0.51 -6.40
C SER A 46 15.02 -0.29 -7.44
#